data_AF-A0AAP3G2X8-F1
#
_entry.id   AF-A0AAP3G2X8-F1
#
_cell.length_a   1.000
_cell.length_b   1.000
_cell.length_c   1.000
_cell.angle_alpha   90.00
_cell.angle_beta   90.00
_cell.angle_gamma   90.00
#
_symmetry.space_group_name_H-M   'P 1'
#
loop_
_entity.id
_entity.type
_entity.pdbx_description
1 polymer ?
#
loop_
_entity_poly.entity_id
_entity_poly.type
_entity_poly.pdbx_seq_one_letter_code
_entity_poly.pdbx_strand_id
1 'polypeptide(L)'
;MAAAGFIKSLVPGAQNVYKKYNVLASLVIAQGCLESAYGTSGLAQKAHNLFGIKGTYNGQYVLMWTSEQDKYGNVTRIQAKFRKYPSYAESLADLGSLYNRLDRYKAVVGESNYKKACQAVKDGGYATDVNYPSKLISIIDKYNLTQYDNITTLPDEPDAPDNPDTPVDDPVFPSKEYAGKDVSLNKNLPSDVDFPQLFVSTTDGTDVVEITGVIVDLTDDTTGKKSFTFTIIKTQQNAAEFDLLVNDNILYIDERKFNHQKYYITDVDLKQSKNVITKTITANHIYSVLLVENRVEEAISKKLKLKEALDIALKGTDFTYVLEAPESDFPSAEEENFGEKNSTELMDQLIEDYDLEIDVDNYKIHVYKKMGQEVDFTLDSRYNMPGINIKTNSQNCTTRAWGYGAMTKDSNSTDKKPKYVFEPILYVHPEEKKFLREGKPRWADPIKDETIKKPGSMVSALKKHVNPYPETTVSVDYQYIYEPKLLSIEKPFWKGDTIHVLADTADGITFEDDVRLVTIQYNPLNPYSSPKLTFANFRKDIQDIAVNQAKKIRDQKRYIDQLLQTLR
;
A
#
# COMPACT_ATOMS: atom_id res chain seq x y z
N MET A 1 -4.00 3.47 43.40
CA MET A 1 -3.31 4.54 44.15
C MET A 1 -4.33 5.65 44.44
N ALA A 2 -4.31 6.31 45.61
CA ALA A 2 -5.20 7.46 45.85
C ALA A 2 -4.75 8.68 45.03
N ALA A 3 -5.68 9.57 44.62
CA ALA A 3 -5.39 10.70 43.73
C ALA A 3 -4.22 11.59 44.21
N ALA A 4 -4.13 11.86 45.52
CA ALA A 4 -3.01 12.62 46.10
C ALA A 4 -1.66 11.90 45.99
N GLY A 5 -1.65 10.56 46.10
CA GLY A 5 -0.45 9.74 45.93
C GLY A 5 0.06 9.75 44.50
N PHE A 6 -0.86 9.67 43.53
CA PHE A 6 -0.53 9.75 42.11
C PHE A 6 0.04 11.13 41.74
N ILE A 7 -0.61 12.21 42.18
CA ILE A 7 -0.11 13.58 41.98
C ILE A 7 1.31 13.72 42.51
N LYS A 8 1.56 13.28 43.75
CA LYS A 8 2.89 13.34 44.38
C LYS A 8 3.96 12.58 43.56
N SER A 9 3.59 11.49 42.91
CA SER A 9 4.52 10.71 42.06
C SER A 9 4.92 11.43 40.78
N LEU A 10 4.09 12.34 40.25
CA LEU A 10 4.39 13.10 39.04
C LEU A 10 5.22 14.37 39.31
N VAL A 11 5.22 14.88 40.53
CA VAL A 11 5.82 16.19 40.88
C VAL A 11 7.28 16.31 40.42
N PRO A 12 8.19 15.36 40.72
CA PRO A 12 9.59 15.51 40.31
C PRO A 12 9.76 15.59 38.79
N GLY A 13 9.07 14.71 38.05
CA GLY A 13 9.13 14.69 36.58
C GLY A 13 8.51 15.94 35.95
N ALA A 14 7.38 16.42 36.49
CA ALA A 14 6.72 17.64 36.01
C ALA A 14 7.56 18.90 36.28
N GLN A 15 8.26 18.96 37.41
CA GLN A 15 9.20 20.04 37.71
C GLN A 15 10.43 19.99 36.78
N ASN A 16 10.92 18.79 36.44
CA ASN A 16 11.98 18.66 35.42
C ASN A 16 11.50 19.11 34.03
N VAL A 17 10.24 18.81 33.66
CA VAL A 17 9.63 19.36 32.43
C VAL A 17 9.57 20.88 32.44
N TYR A 18 9.20 21.49 33.58
CA TYR A 18 9.22 22.95 33.72
C TYR A 18 10.63 23.52 33.55
N LYS A 19 11.65 22.93 34.20
CA LYS A 19 13.06 23.36 34.04
C LYS A 19 13.54 23.27 32.58
N LYS A 20 13.22 22.16 31.90
CA LYS A 20 13.79 21.83 30.59
C LYS A 20 13.05 22.49 29.42
N TYR A 21 11.73 22.55 29.51
CA TYR A 21 10.87 22.98 28.40
C TYR A 21 10.05 24.24 28.72
N ASN A 22 10.19 24.82 29.92
CA ASN A 22 9.44 26.00 30.35
C ASN A 22 7.91 25.82 30.25
N VAL A 23 7.41 24.61 30.55
CA VAL A 23 5.98 24.26 30.58
C VAL A 23 5.55 24.04 32.02
N LEU A 24 4.54 24.77 32.50
CA LEU A 24 4.09 24.75 33.90
C LEU A 24 3.88 23.32 34.44
N ALA A 25 4.49 23.02 35.60
CA ALA A 25 4.37 21.72 36.25
C ALA A 25 2.91 21.42 36.64
N SER A 26 2.17 22.44 37.05
CA SER A 26 0.74 22.36 37.37
C SER A 26 -0.09 21.88 36.18
N LEU A 27 0.19 22.39 34.98
CA LEU A 27 -0.46 21.98 33.74
C LEU A 27 -0.14 20.51 33.41
N VAL A 28 1.14 20.14 33.45
CA VAL A 28 1.59 18.77 33.13
C VAL A 28 1.00 17.74 34.08
N ILE A 29 0.97 18.03 35.39
CA ILE A 29 0.34 17.15 36.39
C ILE A 29 -1.17 17.05 36.15
N ALA A 30 -1.84 18.17 35.84
CA ALA A 30 -3.27 18.18 35.60
C ALA A 30 -3.66 17.36 34.35
N GLN A 31 -2.90 17.49 33.26
CA GLN A 31 -3.05 16.63 32.08
C GLN A 31 -2.77 15.17 32.42
N GLY A 32 -1.71 14.89 33.18
CA GLY A 32 -1.38 13.53 33.59
C GLY A 32 -2.53 12.90 34.37
N CYS A 33 -3.17 13.65 35.27
CA CYS A 33 -4.36 13.19 36.01
C CYS A 33 -5.56 12.95 35.10
N LEU A 34 -5.85 13.88 34.19
CA LEU A 34 -7.02 13.83 33.32
C LEU A 34 -6.92 12.70 32.27
N GLU A 35 -5.78 12.61 31.59
CA GLU A 35 -5.55 11.67 30.47
C GLU A 35 -5.39 10.22 30.95
N SER A 36 -4.80 10.01 32.13
CA SER A 36 -4.54 8.67 32.67
C SER A 36 -5.57 8.18 33.68
N ALA A 37 -6.65 8.95 33.92
CA ALA A 37 -7.58 8.72 35.01
C ALA A 37 -6.84 8.51 36.36
N TYR A 38 -5.97 9.46 36.72
CA TYR A 38 -5.11 9.41 37.90
C TYR A 38 -4.23 8.14 37.98
N GLY A 39 -3.66 7.74 36.83
CA GLY A 39 -2.78 6.58 36.68
C GLY A 39 -3.49 5.24 36.65
N THR A 40 -4.83 5.22 36.61
CA THR A 40 -5.61 3.97 36.64
C THR A 40 -5.98 3.45 35.26
N SER A 41 -5.75 4.25 34.20
CA SER A 41 -5.98 3.79 32.83
C SER A 41 -5.11 2.56 32.51
N GLY A 42 -5.65 1.63 31.73
CA GLY A 42 -4.90 0.43 31.34
C GLY A 42 -3.60 0.77 30.62
N LEU A 43 -3.55 1.91 29.92
CA LEU A 43 -2.35 2.37 29.24
C LEU A 43 -1.29 2.92 30.21
N ALA A 44 -1.70 3.70 31.21
CA ALA A 44 -0.80 4.20 32.25
C ALA A 44 -0.23 3.06 33.12
N GLN A 45 -1.00 1.99 33.35
CA GLN A 45 -0.54 0.84 34.14
C GLN A 45 0.35 -0.11 33.35
N LYS A 46 0.06 -0.35 32.07
CA LYS A 46 0.79 -1.33 31.25
C LYS A 46 2.03 -0.75 30.58
N ALA A 47 2.05 0.57 30.35
CA ALA A 47 3.05 1.21 29.50
C ALA A 47 3.66 2.48 30.07
N HIS A 48 3.30 2.86 31.30
CA HIS A 48 3.64 4.17 31.88
C HIS A 48 3.29 5.38 30.99
N ASN A 49 2.36 5.20 30.04
CA ASN A 49 1.99 6.22 29.07
C ASN A 49 0.76 6.97 29.56
N LEU A 50 1.02 8.16 30.11
CA LEU A 50 -0.01 8.98 30.75
C LEU A 50 -0.90 9.71 29.75
N PHE A 51 -0.38 9.98 28.56
CA PHE A 51 -0.94 10.96 27.62
C PHE A 51 -1.50 10.36 26.34
N GLY A 52 -1.54 9.02 26.24
CA GLY A 52 -2.05 8.35 25.04
C GLY A 52 -1.15 8.55 23.81
N ILE A 53 0.14 8.83 24.01
CA ILE A 53 1.06 9.09 22.88
C ILE A 53 1.24 7.79 22.10
N LYS A 54 0.79 7.79 20.85
CA LYS A 54 0.92 6.67 19.93
C LYS A 54 2.36 6.54 19.40
N GLY A 55 2.77 5.33 19.04
CA GLY A 55 4.09 5.02 18.49
C GLY A 55 4.94 4.12 19.41
N THR A 56 6.26 4.23 19.26
CA THR A 56 7.25 3.52 20.10
C THR A 56 8.13 4.51 20.85
N TYR A 57 8.71 4.10 21.97
CA TYR A 57 9.73 4.86 22.70
C TYR A 57 10.96 3.97 22.86
N ASN A 58 12.07 4.32 22.21
CA ASN A 58 13.27 3.46 22.09
C ASN A 58 12.91 2.02 21.67
N GLY A 59 12.03 1.90 20.67
CA GLY A 59 11.51 0.62 20.17
C GLY A 59 10.40 -0.03 21.03
N GLN A 60 10.15 0.46 22.25
CA GLN A 60 9.16 -0.13 23.16
C GLN A 60 7.73 0.42 22.94
N TYR A 61 6.74 -0.47 22.89
CA TYR A 61 5.32 -0.10 22.79
C TYR A 61 4.40 -1.13 23.48
N VAL A 62 3.13 -0.75 23.65
CA VAL A 62 2.03 -1.69 23.91
C VAL A 62 0.94 -1.52 22.86
N LEU A 63 0.29 -2.62 22.48
CA LEU A 63 -0.91 -2.57 21.65
C LEU A 63 -2.15 -2.43 22.53
N MET A 64 -2.93 -1.38 22.29
CA MET A 64 -4.20 -1.18 22.97
C MET A 64 -5.29 -0.78 22.00
N TRP A 65 -6.50 -1.25 22.29
CA TRP A 65 -7.71 -0.84 21.57
C TRP A 65 -7.98 0.64 21.83
N THR A 66 -8.10 1.40 20.74
CA THR A 66 -8.53 2.79 20.70
C THR A 66 -9.72 2.91 19.78
N SER A 67 -10.60 3.87 20.06
CA SER A 67 -11.72 4.21 19.20
C SER A 67 -11.27 5.32 18.27
N GLU A 68 -11.13 5.05 16.98
CA GLU A 68 -10.92 6.07 15.97
C GLU A 68 -12.25 6.44 15.33
N GLN A 69 -12.41 7.70 14.99
CA GLN A 69 -13.60 8.19 14.32
C GLN A 69 -13.25 8.54 12.88
N ASP A 70 -13.97 7.97 11.92
CA ASP A 70 -13.82 8.33 10.52
C ASP A 70 -14.40 9.73 10.22
N LYS A 71 -14.17 10.22 9.01
CA LYS A 71 -14.66 11.54 8.54
C LYS A 71 -16.19 11.67 8.48
N TYR A 72 -16.93 10.57 8.66
CA TYR A 72 -18.40 10.54 8.69
C TYR A 72 -18.95 10.40 10.11
N GLY A 73 -18.07 10.35 11.11
CA GLY A 73 -18.44 10.23 12.51
C GLY A 73 -18.59 8.78 13.00
N ASN A 74 -18.30 7.78 12.16
CA ASN A 74 -18.37 6.38 12.57
C ASN A 74 -17.18 6.03 13.47
N VAL A 75 -17.47 5.48 14.64
CA VAL A 75 -16.45 5.08 15.61
C VAL A 75 -16.08 3.63 15.36
N THR A 76 -14.82 3.39 14.99
CA THR A 76 -14.25 2.06 14.80
C THR A 76 -13.21 1.79 15.89
N ARG A 77 -13.30 0.64 16.54
CA ARG A 77 -12.24 0.19 17.46
C ARG A 77 -11.10 -0.42 16.65
N ILE A 78 -9.91 0.14 16.78
CA ILE A 78 -8.67 -0.42 16.20
C ILE A 78 -7.64 -0.61 17.31
N GLN A 79 -6.67 -1.50 17.13
CA GLN A 79 -5.49 -1.50 17.98
C GLN A 79 -4.47 -0.48 17.44
N ALA A 80 -3.97 0.37 18.32
CA ALA A 80 -2.87 1.27 18.02
C ALA A 80 -1.67 0.94 18.90
N LYS A 81 -0.45 1.15 18.37
CA LYS A 81 0.76 1.18 19.19
C LYS A 81 0.73 2.43 20.05
N PHE A 82 0.86 2.26 21.35
CA PHE A 82 1.12 3.33 22.28
C PHE A 82 2.52 3.18 22.84
N ARG A 83 3.25 4.29 22.94
CA ARG A 83 4.62 4.30 23.45
C ARG A 83 4.66 3.63 24.82
N LYS A 84 5.66 2.80 25.08
CA LYS A 84 5.90 2.20 26.39
C LYS A 84 7.13 2.84 27.01
N TYR A 85 6.92 3.54 28.11
CA TYR A 85 7.97 4.27 28.80
C TYR A 85 8.55 3.45 29.96
N PRO A 86 9.87 3.58 30.24
CA PRO A 86 10.48 3.00 31.43
C PRO A 86 9.79 3.45 32.73
N SER A 87 9.41 4.72 32.82
CA SER A 87 8.70 5.29 33.96
C SER A 87 7.75 6.44 33.53
N TYR A 88 7.02 7.01 34.50
CA TYR A 88 6.21 8.21 34.25
C TYR A 88 7.09 9.43 33.94
N ALA A 89 8.35 9.48 34.38
CA ALA A 89 9.23 10.60 34.11
C ALA A 89 9.48 10.78 32.61
N GLU A 90 9.70 9.70 31.87
CA GLU A 90 9.89 9.77 30.41
C GLU A 90 8.60 10.13 29.69
N SER A 91 7.44 9.66 30.18
CA SER A 91 6.15 10.07 29.61
C SER A 91 5.89 11.57 29.77
N LEU A 92 6.25 12.15 30.93
CA LEU A 92 6.17 13.59 31.20
C LEU A 92 7.14 14.39 30.32
N ALA A 93 8.39 13.92 30.20
CA ALA A 93 9.39 14.54 29.35
C ALA A 93 8.99 14.55 27.87
N ASP A 94 8.38 13.47 27.38
CA ASP A 94 7.91 13.35 26.00
C ASP A 94 6.77 14.34 25.69
N LEU A 95 5.86 14.56 26.65
CA LEU A 95 4.85 15.63 26.53
C LEU A 95 5.50 17.02 26.46
N GLY A 96 6.49 17.30 27.32
CA GLY A 96 7.23 18.56 27.28
C GLY A 96 7.93 18.78 25.95
N SER A 97 8.57 17.73 25.41
CA SER A 97 9.19 17.74 24.10
C SER A 97 8.18 17.96 22.97
N LEU A 98 6.98 17.38 23.05
CA LEU A 98 5.91 17.57 22.07
C LEU A 98 5.49 19.05 21.98
N TYR A 99 5.32 19.72 23.13
CA TYR A 99 4.99 21.15 23.16
C TYR A 99 6.12 22.03 22.64
N ASN A 100 7.36 21.66 22.91
CA ASN A 100 8.52 22.43 22.44
C ASN A 100 8.78 22.25 20.93
N ARG A 101 8.45 21.10 20.35
CA ARG A 101 8.76 20.78 18.93
C ARG A 101 7.68 21.24 17.95
N LEU A 102 6.41 21.28 18.36
CA LEU A 102 5.31 21.59 17.44
C LEU A 102 4.88 23.05 17.58
N ASP A 103 4.97 23.82 16.49
CA ASP A 103 4.66 25.26 16.45
C ASP A 103 3.27 25.63 17.00
N ARG A 104 2.29 24.74 16.85
CA ARG A 104 0.92 24.94 17.37
C ARG A 104 0.85 25.07 18.90
N TYR A 105 1.88 24.63 19.63
CA TYR A 105 1.95 24.72 21.10
C TYR A 105 2.91 25.80 21.61
N LYS A 106 3.46 26.66 20.75
CA LYS A 106 4.38 27.73 21.16
C LYS A 106 3.82 28.66 22.25
N ALA A 107 2.49 28.84 22.29
CA ALA A 107 1.82 29.66 23.29
C ALA A 107 1.68 28.97 24.67
N VAL A 108 1.98 27.67 24.75
CA VAL A 108 2.05 26.90 26.00
C VAL A 108 3.41 27.08 26.67
N VAL A 109 4.48 27.14 25.86
CA VAL A 109 5.86 27.25 26.32
C VAL A 109 6.13 28.68 26.83
N GLY A 110 6.50 28.81 28.10
CA GLY A 110 6.81 30.07 28.76
C GLY A 110 5.62 30.89 29.25
N GLU A 111 4.39 30.37 29.14
CA GLU A 111 3.23 30.99 29.76
C GLU A 111 3.28 30.78 31.29
N SER A 112 3.09 31.86 32.04
CA SER A 112 3.15 31.87 33.51
C SER A 112 1.76 31.77 34.16
N ASN A 113 0.71 32.04 33.39
CA ASN A 113 -0.67 31.92 33.85
C ASN A 113 -1.26 30.58 33.43
N TYR A 114 -1.45 29.67 34.39
CA TYR A 114 -1.98 28.32 34.14
C TYR A 114 -3.33 28.31 33.41
N LYS A 115 -4.20 29.32 33.61
CA LYS A 115 -5.49 29.40 32.91
C LYS A 115 -5.29 29.68 31.42
N LYS A 116 -4.35 30.58 31.08
CA LYS A 116 -3.96 30.85 29.69
C LYS A 116 -3.24 29.66 29.08
N ALA A 117 -2.38 28.98 29.83
CA ALA A 117 -1.68 27.78 29.36
C ALA A 117 -2.66 26.65 29.04
N CYS A 118 -3.68 26.41 29.90
CA CYS A 118 -4.75 25.44 29.63
C CYS A 118 -5.54 25.79 28.35
N GLN A 119 -5.81 27.07 28.13
CA GLN A 119 -6.46 27.54 26.90
C GLN A 119 -5.55 27.33 25.68
N ALA A 120 -4.27 27.67 25.77
CA ALA A 120 -3.30 27.50 24.71
C ALA A 120 -3.10 26.04 24.29
N VAL A 121 -3.18 25.07 25.21
CA VAL A 121 -3.15 23.64 24.89
C VAL A 121 -4.35 23.24 24.01
N LYS A 122 -5.54 23.77 24.33
CA LYS A 122 -6.76 23.55 23.53
C LYS A 122 -6.68 24.24 22.17
N ASP A 123 -6.22 25.48 22.13
CA ASP A 123 -6.05 26.26 20.90
C ASP A 123 -5.02 25.61 19.96
N GLY A 124 -3.99 24.96 20.53
CA GLY A 124 -3.02 24.12 19.81
C GLY A 124 -3.57 22.76 19.36
N GLY A 125 -4.86 22.49 19.54
CA GLY A 125 -5.54 21.31 19.01
C GLY A 125 -5.31 20.01 19.78
N TYR A 126 -4.86 20.06 21.05
CA TYR A 126 -4.60 18.84 21.84
C TYR A 126 -5.86 17.99 22.09
N ALA A 127 -7.00 18.63 22.32
CA ALA A 127 -8.27 17.94 22.58
C ALA A 127 -9.39 18.58 21.75
N THR A 128 -10.36 17.78 21.30
CA THR A 128 -11.55 18.28 20.59
C THR A 128 -12.60 18.83 21.56
N ASP A 129 -12.63 18.37 22.82
CA ASP A 129 -13.54 18.81 23.88
C ASP A 129 -13.41 20.31 24.19
N VAL A 130 -14.52 21.04 24.04
CA VAL A 130 -14.62 22.50 24.32
C VAL A 130 -14.39 22.84 25.79
N ASN A 131 -14.68 21.92 26.72
CA ASN A 131 -14.53 22.13 28.16
C ASN A 131 -13.16 21.68 28.69
N TYR A 132 -12.26 21.26 27.80
CA TYR A 132 -10.94 20.74 28.18
C TYR A 132 -10.13 21.73 29.06
N PRO A 133 -10.04 23.04 28.75
CA PRO A 133 -9.34 23.99 29.61
C PRO A 133 -9.95 24.08 31.02
N SER A 134 -11.29 24.13 31.12
CA SER A 134 -11.98 24.20 32.41
C SER A 134 -11.78 22.95 33.26
N LYS A 135 -11.66 21.77 32.64
CA LYS A 135 -11.34 20.52 33.34
C LYS A 135 -9.94 20.55 33.95
N LEU A 136 -8.94 21.01 33.18
CA LEU A 136 -7.57 21.16 33.67
C LEU A 136 -7.48 22.19 34.79
N ILE A 137 -8.08 23.37 34.60
CA ILE A 137 -8.15 24.42 35.63
C ILE A 137 -8.79 23.88 36.92
N SER A 138 -9.88 23.12 36.81
CA SER A 138 -10.54 22.52 37.98
C SER A 138 -9.63 21.54 38.73
N ILE A 139 -8.83 20.73 38.03
CA ILE A 139 -7.85 19.83 38.68
C ILE A 139 -6.74 20.64 39.36
N ILE A 140 -6.23 21.68 38.69
CA ILE A 140 -5.18 22.57 39.23
C ILE A 140 -5.66 23.25 40.50
N ASP A 141 -6.86 23.82 40.49
CA ASP A 141 -7.46 24.52 41.63
C ASP A 141 -7.78 23.53 42.78
N LYS A 142 -8.38 22.38 42.46
CA LYS A 142 -8.79 21.38 43.45
C LYS A 142 -7.63 20.82 44.27
N TYR A 143 -6.47 20.63 43.65
CA TYR A 143 -5.28 20.08 44.31
C TYR A 143 -4.19 21.12 44.56
N ASN A 144 -4.50 22.40 44.35
CA ASN A 144 -3.57 23.52 44.52
C ASN A 144 -2.23 23.29 43.80
N LEU A 145 -2.27 22.85 42.53
CA LEU A 145 -1.07 22.36 41.82
C LEU A 145 -0.08 23.48 41.46
N THR A 146 -0.50 24.75 41.47
CA THR A 146 0.38 25.90 41.20
C THR A 146 1.53 26.04 42.21
N GLN A 147 1.42 25.39 43.37
CA GLN A 147 2.52 25.29 44.33
C GLN A 147 3.78 24.61 43.75
N TYR A 148 3.63 23.83 42.68
CA TYR A 148 4.72 23.12 42.02
C TYR A 148 5.38 23.91 40.87
N ASP A 149 4.80 25.05 40.46
CA ASP A 149 5.31 25.89 39.37
C ASP A 149 6.50 26.76 39.77
N ASN A 150 6.85 26.79 41.07
CA ASN A 150 7.98 27.54 41.60
C ASN A 150 9.06 26.57 42.11
N ILE A 151 10.18 26.47 41.38
CA ILE A 151 11.25 25.53 41.73
C ILE A 151 12.39 26.28 42.42
N THR A 152 12.36 26.36 43.74
CA THR A 152 13.51 26.81 44.55
C THR A 152 14.25 25.68 45.26
N THR A 153 13.75 24.44 45.22
CA THR A 153 14.41 23.31 45.90
C THR A 153 14.15 22.00 45.16
N LEU A 154 15.18 21.39 44.56
CA LEU A 154 15.41 19.94 44.46
C LEU A 154 16.79 19.70 43.78
N PRO A 155 17.63 18.75 44.26
CA PRO A 155 19.01 18.52 43.79
C PRO A 155 19.09 17.74 42.46
N ASP A 156 20.23 17.84 41.78
CA ASP A 156 20.53 17.18 40.49
C ASP A 156 20.58 15.64 40.59
N GLU A 157 20.20 14.97 39.49
CA GLU A 157 19.98 13.51 39.34
C GLU A 157 21.24 12.63 39.55
N PRO A 158 21.08 11.35 39.95
CA PRO A 158 22.07 10.31 39.73
C PRO A 158 21.85 9.57 38.40
N ASP A 159 22.96 9.16 37.76
CA ASP A 159 23.03 8.50 36.45
C ASP A 159 22.23 7.18 36.34
N ALA A 160 21.76 6.89 35.12
CA ALA A 160 20.96 5.72 34.75
C ALA A 160 21.71 4.38 34.94
N PRO A 161 21.04 3.29 35.39
CA PRO A 161 21.67 1.99 35.54
C PRO A 161 21.71 1.19 34.22
N ASP A 162 22.81 0.46 34.04
CA ASP A 162 23.08 -0.52 32.97
C ASP A 162 22.03 -1.65 32.91
N ASN A 163 21.64 -2.02 31.69
CA ASN A 163 20.65 -3.04 31.37
C ASN A 163 21.30 -4.44 31.23
N PRO A 164 20.80 -5.52 31.88
CA PRO A 164 21.20 -6.88 31.55
C PRO A 164 20.20 -7.58 30.62
N ASP A 165 20.78 -8.20 29.59
CA ASP A 165 20.34 -9.37 28.80
C ASP A 165 18.97 -9.35 28.08
N THR A 166 19.02 -9.21 26.76
CA THR A 166 18.05 -9.79 25.81
C THR A 166 18.67 -10.98 25.08
N PRO A 167 17.92 -12.07 24.89
CA PRO A 167 17.66 -12.44 23.50
C PRO A 167 16.26 -13.03 23.27
N VAL A 168 15.51 -12.48 22.32
CA VAL A 168 14.65 -13.27 21.42
C VAL A 168 14.64 -12.54 20.07
N ASP A 169 15.03 -13.23 19.01
CA ASP A 169 14.98 -12.70 17.63
C ASP A 169 13.55 -12.35 17.24
N ASP A 170 13.35 -11.10 16.80
CA ASP A 170 12.09 -10.60 16.27
C ASP A 170 11.85 -11.13 14.84
N PRO A 171 10.59 -11.39 14.44
CA PRO A 171 10.25 -11.57 13.04
C PRO A 171 10.47 -10.26 12.28
N VAL A 172 11.49 -10.27 11.42
CA VAL A 172 11.79 -9.19 10.48
C VAL A 172 10.66 -9.09 9.45
N PHE A 173 9.80 -8.08 9.59
CA PHE A 173 9.03 -7.60 8.44
C PHE A 173 10.01 -6.95 7.47
N PRO A 174 9.90 -7.19 6.15
CA PRO A 174 10.82 -6.60 5.18
C PRO A 174 10.48 -5.12 4.97
N SER A 175 10.79 -4.24 5.93
CA SER A 175 11.27 -2.92 5.56
C SER A 175 12.76 -3.08 5.35
N LYS A 176 13.17 -3.47 4.14
CA LYS A 176 14.54 -3.13 3.76
C LYS A 176 14.59 -1.61 3.81
N GLU A 177 15.48 -1.08 4.63
CA GLU A 177 15.92 0.31 4.56
C GLU A 177 16.06 0.70 3.08
N TYR A 178 15.65 1.93 2.75
CA TYR A 178 15.91 2.57 1.47
C TYR A 178 17.33 2.24 0.98
N ALA A 179 17.43 1.37 -0.03
CA ALA A 179 18.73 0.93 -0.57
C ALA A 179 19.28 1.93 -1.60
N GLY A 180 18.47 2.89 -2.04
CA GLY A 180 18.78 3.80 -3.14
C GLY A 180 19.76 4.91 -2.73
N LYS A 181 21.00 4.86 -3.20
CA LYS A 181 21.84 6.08 -3.26
C LYS A 181 21.49 6.94 -4.48
N ASP A 182 20.42 6.61 -5.19
CA ASP A 182 20.22 6.97 -6.61
C ASP A 182 19.28 8.15 -6.81
N VAL A 183 18.42 8.46 -5.84
CA VAL A 183 17.67 9.72 -5.79
C VAL A 183 18.33 10.60 -4.74
N SER A 184 18.80 11.79 -5.13
CA SER A 184 19.04 12.84 -4.16
C SER A 184 17.68 13.23 -3.58
N LEU A 185 17.33 12.67 -2.42
CA LEU A 185 16.20 13.13 -1.63
C LEU A 185 16.27 14.65 -1.57
N ASN A 186 15.15 15.32 -1.84
CA ASN A 186 15.09 16.76 -1.65
C ASN A 186 15.61 17.04 -0.24
N LYS A 187 16.63 17.90 -0.11
CA LYS A 187 17.33 18.16 1.16
C LYS A 187 16.40 18.70 2.24
N ASN A 188 15.20 19.12 1.84
CA ASN A 188 14.14 19.62 2.71
C ASN A 188 13.18 18.50 3.19
N LEU A 189 13.29 17.27 2.69
CA LEU A 189 12.58 16.11 3.26
C LEU A 189 13.21 15.74 4.61
N PRO A 190 12.41 15.47 5.66
CA PRO A 190 12.95 15.08 6.95
C PRO A 190 13.75 13.77 6.85
N SER A 191 14.92 13.71 7.50
CA SER A 191 15.80 12.53 7.45
C SER A 191 15.45 11.45 8.50
N ASP A 192 14.66 11.81 9.52
CA ASP A 192 14.19 10.92 10.59
C ASP A 192 12.66 10.97 10.65
N VAL A 193 11.99 9.92 10.17
CA VAL A 193 10.53 9.83 10.20
C VAL A 193 10.09 8.47 10.73
N ASP A 194 9.36 8.48 11.85
CA ASP A 194 8.83 7.29 12.54
C ASP A 194 7.62 6.65 11.83
N PHE A 195 7.08 7.28 10.77
CA PHE A 195 5.84 6.87 10.08
C PHE A 195 5.91 7.15 8.57
N PRO A 196 5.21 6.38 7.72
CA PRO A 196 5.10 6.67 6.29
C PRO A 196 4.49 8.05 6.04
N GLN A 197 5.16 8.87 5.24
CA GLN A 197 4.69 10.23 4.91
C GLN A 197 4.35 10.38 3.42
N LEU A 198 3.56 11.42 3.13
CA LEU A 198 3.26 11.88 1.77
C LEU A 198 3.68 13.34 1.65
N PHE A 199 4.46 13.65 0.63
CA PHE A 199 4.86 15.03 0.31
C PHE A 199 4.46 15.37 -1.11
N VAL A 200 4.13 16.64 -1.35
CA VAL A 200 4.05 17.24 -2.68
C VAL A 200 5.20 18.21 -2.88
N SER A 201 5.76 18.18 -4.08
CA SER A 201 6.86 19.02 -4.52
C SER A 201 6.55 19.62 -5.88
N THR A 202 7.00 20.85 -6.10
CA THR A 202 7.12 21.39 -7.48
C THR A 202 8.13 20.57 -8.28
N THR A 203 8.03 20.63 -9.61
CA THR A 203 8.94 19.91 -10.52
C THR A 203 10.40 20.31 -10.40
N ASP A 204 10.67 21.56 -10.04
CA ASP A 204 12.01 22.09 -9.78
C ASP A 204 12.52 21.80 -8.34
N GLY A 205 11.68 21.19 -7.49
CA GLY A 205 12.03 20.83 -6.12
C GLY A 205 12.15 22.00 -5.15
N THR A 206 11.71 23.20 -5.53
CA THR A 206 11.85 24.41 -4.69
C THR A 206 10.88 24.39 -3.51
N ASP A 207 9.61 24.10 -3.76
CA ASP A 207 8.58 23.99 -2.73
C ASP A 207 8.31 22.53 -2.42
N VAL A 208 8.34 22.16 -1.12
CA VAL A 208 7.97 20.84 -0.63
C VAL A 208 7.08 21.00 0.58
N VAL A 209 5.93 20.34 0.56
CA VAL A 209 4.95 20.39 1.66
C VAL A 209 4.44 18.99 1.98
N GLU A 210 4.38 18.67 3.26
CA GLU A 210 3.77 17.43 3.74
C GLU A 210 2.24 17.47 3.57
N ILE A 211 1.67 16.40 3.03
CA ILE A 211 0.22 16.23 2.92
C ILE A 211 -0.24 15.34 4.07
N THR A 212 -1.10 15.88 4.91
CA THR A 212 -1.68 15.15 6.05
C THR A 212 -3.20 15.01 5.92
N GLY A 213 -3.77 14.03 6.64
CA GLY A 213 -5.22 13.85 6.73
C GLY A 213 -5.89 13.27 5.48
N VAL A 214 -5.12 12.67 4.57
CA VAL A 214 -5.63 11.98 3.38
C VAL A 214 -5.61 10.46 3.57
N ILE A 215 -6.50 9.78 2.85
CA ILE A 215 -6.46 8.32 2.71
C ILE A 215 -5.95 8.06 1.30
N VAL A 216 -4.79 7.42 1.22
CA VAL A 216 -4.19 7.01 -0.06
C VAL A 216 -4.65 5.62 -0.39
N ASP A 217 -5.01 5.41 -1.65
CA ASP A 217 -5.40 4.13 -2.20
C ASP A 217 -4.39 3.75 -3.29
N LEU A 218 -3.31 3.06 -2.88
CA LEU A 218 -2.19 2.68 -3.74
C LEU A 218 -2.41 1.28 -4.29
N THR A 219 -2.36 1.16 -5.61
CA THR A 219 -2.42 -0.09 -6.36
C THR A 219 -1.03 -0.45 -6.86
N ASP A 220 -0.61 -1.68 -6.57
CA ASP A 220 0.69 -2.22 -6.95
C ASP A 220 0.54 -3.64 -7.51
N ASP A 221 1.05 -3.87 -8.72
CA ASP A 221 0.98 -5.14 -9.44
C ASP A 221 2.36 -5.72 -9.77
N THR A 222 2.37 -6.87 -10.45
CA THR A 222 3.59 -7.60 -10.83
C THR A 222 4.24 -7.11 -12.14
N THR A 223 3.78 -6.01 -12.72
CA THR A 223 4.31 -5.43 -13.97
C THR A 223 5.21 -4.23 -13.72
N GLY A 224 5.40 -3.85 -12.45
CA GLY A 224 6.09 -2.62 -12.04
C GLY A 224 5.22 -1.36 -12.14
N LYS A 225 4.00 -1.46 -12.67
CA LYS A 225 3.07 -0.34 -12.77
C LYS A 225 2.44 -0.11 -11.40
N LYS A 226 2.68 1.09 -10.86
CA LYS A 226 2.07 1.57 -9.61
C LYS A 226 1.32 2.85 -9.85
N SER A 227 0.19 3.00 -9.18
CA SER A 227 -0.54 4.25 -9.10
C SER A 227 -1.23 4.37 -7.76
N PHE A 228 -1.52 5.59 -7.35
CA PHE A 228 -2.39 5.80 -6.20
C PHE A 228 -3.34 6.96 -6.42
N THR A 229 -4.44 6.92 -5.68
CA THR A 229 -5.41 8.01 -5.65
C THR A 229 -5.66 8.48 -4.23
N PHE A 230 -5.98 9.76 -4.07
CA PHE A 230 -6.51 10.30 -2.82
C PHE A 230 -7.37 11.52 -3.08
N THR A 231 -8.23 11.85 -2.11
CA THR A 231 -9.10 13.01 -2.16
C THR A 231 -8.79 13.96 -1.01
N ILE A 232 -8.65 15.24 -1.30
CA ILE A 232 -8.39 16.30 -0.32
C ILE A 232 -9.42 17.43 -0.46
N ILE A 233 -9.86 17.98 0.66
CA ILE A 233 -10.77 19.13 0.73
C ILE A 233 -9.96 20.38 1.04
N LYS A 234 -10.21 21.50 0.35
CA LYS A 234 -9.57 22.78 0.63
C LYS A 234 -10.08 23.34 1.96
N THR A 235 -9.15 23.69 2.83
CA THR A 235 -9.37 24.36 4.12
C THR A 235 -8.47 25.58 4.21
N GLN A 236 -8.59 26.38 5.27
CA GLN A 236 -7.68 27.52 5.49
C GLN A 236 -6.28 27.04 5.90
N GLN A 237 -6.18 25.87 6.52
CA GLN A 237 -4.94 25.32 7.07
C GLN A 237 -4.09 24.62 6.03
N ASN A 238 -4.70 24.04 4.98
CA ASN A 238 -4.00 23.25 3.96
C ASN A 238 -3.92 23.94 2.58
N ALA A 239 -3.99 25.27 2.54
CA ALA A 239 -4.08 26.00 1.28
C ALA A 239 -2.85 25.80 0.38
N ALA A 240 -1.65 25.72 0.97
CA ALA A 240 -0.41 25.53 0.23
C ALA A 240 -0.33 24.13 -0.39
N GLU A 241 -0.60 23.09 0.41
CA GLU A 241 -0.71 21.69 -0.01
C GLU A 241 -1.72 21.57 -1.15
N PHE A 242 -2.92 22.12 -0.95
CA PHE A 242 -4.01 22.02 -1.90
C PHE A 242 -3.66 22.68 -3.23
N ASP A 243 -3.01 23.84 -3.21
CA ASP A 243 -2.68 24.60 -4.41
C ASP A 243 -1.47 24.00 -5.15
N LEU A 244 -0.56 23.30 -4.47
CA LEU A 244 0.54 22.53 -5.08
C LEU A 244 0.09 21.23 -5.77
N LEU A 245 -1.11 20.73 -5.49
CA LEU A 245 -1.65 19.53 -6.13
C LEU A 245 -2.17 19.82 -7.54
N VAL A 246 -1.25 19.96 -8.49
CA VAL A 246 -1.50 20.19 -9.91
C VAL A 246 -0.79 19.13 -10.75
N ASN A 247 -1.20 18.95 -12.00
CA ASN A 247 -0.54 18.02 -12.92
C ASN A 247 0.97 18.30 -13.01
N ASP A 248 1.74 17.24 -13.23
CA ASP A 248 3.19 17.20 -13.35
C ASP A 248 3.99 17.50 -12.07
N ASN A 249 3.35 18.02 -11.02
CA ASN A 249 3.99 18.09 -9.71
C ASN A 249 4.24 16.67 -9.15
N ILE A 250 5.23 16.60 -8.27
CA ILE A 250 5.80 15.33 -7.82
C ILE A 250 5.25 15.00 -6.44
N LEU A 251 4.87 13.74 -6.25
CA LEU A 251 4.56 13.19 -4.95
C LEU A 251 5.67 12.23 -4.51
N TYR A 252 6.05 12.32 -3.24
CA TYR A 252 6.94 11.37 -2.59
C TYR A 252 6.16 10.64 -1.50
N ILE A 253 6.21 9.31 -1.52
CA ILE A 253 5.48 8.49 -0.56
C ILE A 253 6.32 7.33 -0.06
N ASP A 254 6.21 7.04 1.23
CA ASP A 254 6.79 5.83 1.80
C ASP A 254 5.84 4.64 1.59
N GLU A 255 6.22 3.71 0.72
CA GLU A 255 5.48 2.46 0.53
C GLU A 255 5.89 1.41 1.57
N ARG A 256 5.14 0.31 1.65
CA ARG A 256 5.45 -0.79 2.58
C ARG A 256 6.81 -1.44 2.33
N LYS A 257 7.26 -1.50 1.06
CA LYS A 257 8.49 -2.18 0.65
C LYS A 257 9.65 -1.22 0.40
N PHE A 258 9.38 -0.05 -0.20
CA PHE A 258 10.39 0.94 -0.57
C PHE A 258 9.94 2.33 -0.09
N ASN A 259 10.83 3.02 0.62
CA ASN A 259 10.56 4.38 1.09
C ASN A 259 10.81 5.41 -0.03
N HIS A 260 10.26 6.61 0.14
CA HIS A 260 10.48 7.76 -0.75
C HIS A 260 10.28 7.46 -2.25
N GLN A 261 9.25 6.70 -2.58
CA GLN A 261 8.90 6.40 -3.96
C GLN A 261 8.34 7.65 -4.63
N LYS A 262 8.82 7.92 -5.85
CA LYS A 262 8.51 9.12 -6.61
C LYS A 262 7.38 8.85 -7.59
N TYR A 263 6.42 9.76 -7.61
CA TYR A 263 5.24 9.72 -8.45
C TYR A 263 5.00 11.08 -9.12
N TYR A 264 4.48 11.08 -10.33
CA TYR A 264 3.95 12.29 -10.97
C TYR A 264 2.44 12.34 -10.83
N ILE A 265 1.90 13.53 -10.53
CA ILE A 265 0.47 13.79 -10.59
C ILE A 265 0.05 13.81 -12.06
N THR A 266 -0.71 12.80 -12.48
CA THR A 266 -1.14 12.62 -13.87
C THR A 266 -2.57 13.08 -14.10
N ASP A 267 -3.41 13.10 -13.06
CA ASP A 267 -4.78 13.59 -13.13
C ASP A 267 -5.19 14.36 -11.87
N VAL A 268 -5.96 15.44 -12.08
CA VAL A 268 -6.51 16.29 -11.02
C VAL A 268 -7.98 16.60 -11.34
N ASP A 269 -8.88 15.95 -10.61
CA ASP A 269 -10.32 16.21 -10.69
C ASP A 269 -10.73 17.20 -9.59
N LEU A 270 -10.89 18.47 -9.98
CA LEU A 270 -11.34 19.54 -9.08
C LEU A 270 -12.87 19.66 -9.11
N LYS A 271 -13.49 19.47 -7.95
CA LYS A 271 -14.94 19.58 -7.75
C LYS A 271 -15.26 20.66 -6.74
N GLN A 272 -16.22 21.50 -7.07
CA GLN A 272 -16.83 22.43 -6.12
C GLN A 272 -18.30 22.06 -5.90
N SER A 273 -18.67 21.89 -4.64
CA SER A 273 -20.07 21.74 -4.23
C SER A 273 -20.36 22.72 -3.10
N LYS A 274 -21.23 23.71 -3.40
CA LYS A 274 -21.46 24.87 -2.53
C LYS A 274 -20.12 25.57 -2.20
N ASN A 275 -19.76 25.61 -0.92
CA ASN A 275 -18.54 26.26 -0.41
C ASN A 275 -17.39 25.27 -0.18
N VAL A 276 -17.55 24.00 -0.58
CA VAL A 276 -16.55 22.96 -0.41
C VAL A 276 -15.87 22.72 -1.75
N ILE A 277 -14.56 22.93 -1.79
CA ILE A 277 -13.71 22.61 -2.95
C ILE A 277 -12.93 21.34 -2.60
N THR A 278 -12.92 20.39 -3.52
CA THR A 278 -12.28 19.08 -3.37
C THR A 278 -11.41 18.82 -4.59
N LYS A 279 -10.23 18.24 -4.41
CA LYS A 279 -9.42 17.66 -5.48
C LYS A 279 -9.34 16.15 -5.27
N THR A 280 -9.57 15.38 -6.32
CA THR A 280 -9.16 13.98 -6.39
C THR A 280 -7.93 13.90 -7.27
N ILE A 281 -6.87 13.32 -6.72
CA ILE A 281 -5.55 13.26 -7.34
C ILE A 281 -5.30 11.82 -7.76
N THR A 282 -4.85 11.62 -8.99
CA THR A 282 -4.25 10.37 -9.44
C THR A 282 -2.78 10.60 -9.72
N ALA A 283 -1.94 9.73 -9.18
CA ALA A 283 -0.51 9.78 -9.38
C ALA A 283 0.03 8.44 -9.87
N ASN A 284 0.95 8.48 -10.83
CA ASN A 284 1.60 7.31 -11.40
C ASN A 284 3.09 7.32 -11.09
N HIS A 285 3.64 6.14 -10.79
CA HIS A 285 5.06 6.02 -10.46
C HIS A 285 5.94 6.41 -11.65
N ILE A 286 7.13 6.94 -11.38
CA ILE A 286 8.04 7.43 -12.43
C ILE A 286 8.35 6.37 -13.51
N TYR A 287 8.34 5.09 -13.14
CA TYR A 287 8.49 3.97 -14.07
C TYR A 287 7.52 4.06 -15.26
N SER A 288 6.23 4.26 -14.99
CA SER A 288 5.22 4.31 -16.05
C SER A 288 5.21 5.63 -16.80
N VAL A 289 5.61 6.72 -16.15
CA VAL A 289 5.52 8.07 -16.72
C VAL A 289 6.74 8.34 -17.62
N LEU A 290 7.95 8.17 -17.10
CA LEU A 290 9.18 8.53 -17.80
C LEU A 290 9.53 7.54 -18.93
N LEU A 291 9.19 6.25 -18.80
CA LEU A 291 9.44 5.28 -19.87
C LEU A 291 8.52 5.48 -21.08
N VAL A 292 7.34 6.08 -20.91
CA VAL A 292 6.47 6.46 -22.04
C VAL A 292 7.09 7.60 -22.84
N GLU A 293 7.85 8.48 -22.18
CA GLU A 293 8.49 9.65 -22.80
C GLU A 293 9.76 9.30 -23.58
N ASN A 294 10.39 8.15 -23.30
CA ASN A 294 11.56 7.68 -24.04
C ASN A 294 11.19 6.75 -25.20
N ARG A 295 11.69 7.05 -26.40
CA ARG A 295 11.45 6.28 -27.61
C ARG A 295 12.73 5.64 -28.13
N VAL A 296 12.68 4.34 -28.41
CA VAL A 296 13.78 3.61 -29.07
C VAL A 296 13.48 3.57 -30.56
N GLU A 297 14.22 4.33 -31.36
CA GLU A 297 13.92 4.46 -32.80
C GLU A 297 14.44 3.28 -33.65
N GLU A 298 15.49 2.60 -33.19
CA GLU A 298 16.10 1.51 -33.93
C GLU A 298 15.40 0.19 -33.61
N ALA A 299 14.82 -0.46 -34.63
CA ALA A 299 14.29 -1.81 -34.52
C ALA A 299 15.35 -2.87 -34.86
N ILE A 300 15.36 -3.96 -34.10
CA ILE A 300 16.21 -5.12 -34.36
C ILE A 300 15.37 -6.39 -34.52
N SER A 301 15.88 -7.32 -35.32
CA SER A 301 15.26 -8.64 -35.50
C SER A 301 16.29 -9.73 -35.32
N LYS A 302 16.42 -10.25 -34.10
CA LYS A 302 17.34 -11.35 -33.79
C LYS A 302 16.90 -12.04 -32.50
N LYS A 303 17.46 -13.23 -32.28
CA LYS A 303 17.38 -13.87 -30.97
C LYS A 303 18.15 -13.04 -29.96
N LEU A 304 17.50 -12.62 -28.87
CA LEU A 304 18.07 -11.81 -27.81
C LEU A 304 18.11 -12.58 -26.50
N LYS A 305 19.16 -12.35 -25.71
CA LYS A 305 19.13 -12.63 -24.27
C LYS A 305 18.42 -11.49 -23.54
N LEU A 306 17.88 -11.80 -22.36
CA LEU A 306 17.12 -10.83 -21.57
C LEU A 306 17.89 -9.53 -21.32
N LYS A 307 19.17 -9.58 -20.94
CA LYS A 307 19.95 -8.36 -20.69
C LYS A 307 20.11 -7.50 -21.94
N GLU A 308 20.41 -8.12 -23.08
CA GLU A 308 20.53 -7.39 -24.35
C GLU A 308 19.21 -6.69 -24.71
N ALA A 309 18.07 -7.34 -24.43
CA ALA A 309 16.76 -6.79 -24.69
C ALA A 309 16.42 -5.63 -23.72
N LEU A 310 16.73 -5.77 -22.42
CA LEU A 310 16.58 -4.72 -21.41
C LEU A 310 17.47 -3.51 -21.70
N ASP A 311 18.73 -3.72 -22.08
CA ASP A 311 19.68 -2.66 -22.44
C ASP A 311 19.16 -1.83 -23.63
N ILE A 312 18.47 -2.47 -24.57
CA ILE A 312 17.84 -1.80 -25.71
C ILE A 312 16.57 -1.07 -25.27
N ALA A 313 15.68 -1.72 -24.50
CA ALA A 313 14.42 -1.14 -24.05
C ALA A 313 14.63 0.11 -23.18
N LEU A 314 15.69 0.14 -22.39
CA LEU A 314 16.01 1.23 -21.46
C LEU A 314 17.05 2.21 -22.01
N LYS A 315 17.47 2.05 -23.28
CA LYS A 315 18.45 2.93 -23.94
C LYS A 315 17.96 4.38 -23.91
N GLY A 316 18.76 5.27 -23.33
CA GLY A 316 18.44 6.69 -23.22
C GLY A 316 17.63 7.08 -21.99
N THR A 317 17.36 6.13 -21.09
CA THR A 317 16.68 6.38 -19.82
C THR A 317 17.68 6.38 -18.65
N ASP A 318 17.27 6.95 -17.52
CA ASP A 318 18.02 6.86 -16.25
C ASP A 318 17.73 5.57 -15.48
N PHE A 319 16.86 4.70 -16.00
CA PHE A 319 16.51 3.46 -15.33
C PHE A 319 17.63 2.44 -15.44
N THR A 320 17.87 1.76 -14.32
CA THR A 320 18.77 0.62 -14.22
C THR A 320 17.99 -0.63 -13.83
N TYR A 321 18.56 -1.81 -14.02
CA TYR A 321 17.90 -3.05 -13.66
C TYR A 321 18.80 -4.01 -12.90
N VAL A 322 18.17 -4.88 -12.11
CA VAL A 322 18.80 -6.02 -11.44
C VAL A 322 17.99 -7.26 -11.74
N LEU A 323 18.67 -8.33 -12.15
CA LEU A 323 18.07 -9.65 -12.28
C LEU A 323 18.09 -10.36 -10.92
N GLU A 324 16.94 -10.80 -10.45
CA GLU A 324 16.77 -11.49 -9.16
C GLU A 324 17.04 -13.01 -9.26
N ALA A 325 17.57 -13.43 -10.41
CA ALA A 325 18.09 -14.77 -10.68
C ALA A 325 19.26 -14.68 -11.68
N PRO A 326 20.09 -15.72 -11.80
CA PRO A 326 21.08 -15.81 -12.87
C PRO A 326 20.42 -15.64 -14.25
N GLU A 327 21.09 -14.90 -15.14
CA GLU A 327 20.58 -14.65 -16.49
C GLU A 327 20.27 -15.95 -17.28
N SER A 328 20.98 -17.04 -16.96
CA SER A 328 20.75 -18.37 -17.56
C SER A 328 19.37 -18.96 -17.30
N ASP A 329 18.67 -18.48 -16.27
CA ASP A 329 17.39 -19.03 -15.84
C ASP A 329 16.22 -18.42 -16.62
N PHE A 330 16.49 -17.32 -17.31
CA PHE A 330 15.57 -16.62 -18.19
C PHE A 330 15.67 -17.18 -19.62
N PRO A 331 14.53 -17.32 -20.33
CA PRO A 331 14.56 -17.75 -21.72
C PRO A 331 15.24 -16.70 -22.61
N SER A 332 15.64 -17.11 -23.81
CA SER A 332 15.93 -16.17 -24.89
C SER A 332 14.74 -16.14 -25.83
N ALA A 333 14.32 -14.96 -26.27
CA ALA A 333 13.23 -14.81 -27.23
C ALA A 333 13.76 -14.47 -28.63
N GLU A 334 13.04 -14.91 -29.66
CA GLU A 334 13.24 -14.38 -31.00
C GLU A 334 12.44 -13.08 -31.12
N GLU A 335 13.16 -11.96 -31.09
CA GLU A 335 12.56 -10.65 -31.29
C GLU A 335 12.47 -10.33 -32.77
N GLU A 336 11.30 -9.87 -33.23
CA GLU A 336 11.09 -9.33 -34.57
C GLU A 336 10.66 -7.86 -34.46
N ASN A 337 11.42 -6.98 -35.11
CA ASN A 337 11.31 -5.52 -35.02
C ASN A 337 11.17 -4.97 -33.58
N PHE A 338 11.97 -5.51 -32.65
CA PHE A 338 12.04 -4.99 -31.29
C PHE A 338 12.73 -3.63 -31.28
N GLY A 339 11.97 -2.59 -30.98
CA GLY A 339 12.29 -1.17 -31.16
C GLY A 339 11.10 -0.42 -31.77
N GLU A 340 11.32 0.79 -32.30
CA GLU A 340 10.31 1.70 -32.88
C GLU A 340 9.09 2.01 -31.97
N LYS A 341 9.25 1.79 -30.67
CA LYS A 341 8.22 1.93 -29.63
C LYS A 341 8.74 2.80 -28.50
N ASN A 342 7.83 3.26 -27.63
CA ASN A 342 8.27 3.84 -26.36
C ASN A 342 8.79 2.73 -25.42
N SER A 343 9.55 3.13 -24.41
CA SER A 343 10.22 2.17 -23.52
C SER A 343 9.23 1.40 -22.67
N THR A 344 8.09 1.98 -22.29
CA THR A 344 7.01 1.27 -21.59
C THR A 344 6.43 0.14 -22.43
N GLU A 345 6.16 0.38 -23.71
CA GLU A 345 5.66 -0.65 -24.63
C GLU A 345 6.70 -1.76 -24.85
N LEU A 346 7.99 -1.42 -24.90
CA LEU A 346 9.06 -2.41 -24.98
C LEU A 346 9.14 -3.23 -23.68
N MET A 347 9.04 -2.59 -22.52
CA MET A 347 9.02 -3.30 -21.23
C MET A 347 7.81 -4.23 -21.10
N ASP A 348 6.62 -3.79 -21.54
CA ASP A 348 5.41 -4.63 -21.61
C ASP A 348 5.62 -5.84 -22.53
N GLN A 349 6.24 -5.63 -23.70
CA GLN A 349 6.63 -6.71 -24.60
C GLN A 349 7.62 -7.68 -23.95
N LEU A 350 8.63 -7.18 -23.22
CA LEU A 350 9.60 -8.03 -22.52
C LEU A 350 8.96 -8.88 -21.42
N ILE A 351 8.02 -8.29 -20.66
CA ILE A 351 7.22 -9.02 -19.67
C ILE A 351 6.51 -10.21 -20.33
N GLU A 352 5.91 -10.02 -21.50
CA GLU A 352 5.18 -11.07 -22.22
C GLU A 352 6.10 -12.09 -22.92
N ASP A 353 7.18 -11.63 -23.55
CA ASP A 353 8.06 -12.47 -24.37
C ASP A 353 9.02 -13.33 -23.56
N TYR A 354 9.42 -12.85 -22.38
CA TYR A 354 10.31 -13.57 -21.47
C TYR A 354 9.60 -14.13 -20.24
N ASP A 355 8.27 -13.96 -20.13
CA ASP A 355 7.44 -14.38 -18.98
C ASP A 355 8.01 -13.82 -17.66
N LEU A 356 8.20 -12.50 -17.63
CA LEU A 356 8.83 -11.80 -16.52
C LEU A 356 7.80 -11.20 -15.58
N GLU A 357 8.27 -10.88 -14.39
CA GLU A 357 7.56 -10.02 -13.45
C GLU A 357 8.51 -8.95 -12.95
N ILE A 358 7.98 -7.77 -12.70
CA ILE A 358 8.75 -6.58 -12.39
C ILE A 358 8.26 -5.94 -11.10
N ASP A 359 9.21 -5.50 -10.29
CA ASP A 359 8.98 -4.59 -9.17
C ASP A 359 9.92 -3.39 -9.32
N VAL A 360 9.51 -2.22 -8.84
CA VAL A 360 10.27 -0.98 -9.06
C VAL A 360 10.54 -0.26 -7.75
N ASP A 361 11.78 0.19 -7.61
CA ASP A 361 12.26 1.11 -6.58
C ASP A 361 12.80 2.35 -7.29
N ASN A 362 11.94 3.35 -7.49
CA ASN A 362 12.27 4.53 -8.29
C ASN A 362 12.89 4.16 -9.65
N TYR A 363 14.16 4.52 -9.89
CA TYR A 363 14.90 4.27 -11.13
C TYR A 363 15.48 2.85 -11.22
N LYS A 364 15.31 2.02 -10.21
CA LYS A 364 15.82 0.65 -10.17
C LYS A 364 14.70 -0.34 -10.42
N ILE A 365 14.86 -1.13 -11.47
CA ILE A 365 13.91 -2.16 -11.91
C ILE A 365 14.41 -3.51 -11.42
N HIS A 366 13.62 -4.18 -10.59
CA HIS A 366 13.87 -5.55 -10.14
C HIS A 366 13.15 -6.52 -11.07
N VAL A 367 13.90 -7.36 -11.78
CA VAL A 367 13.38 -8.28 -12.80
C VAL A 367 13.40 -9.70 -12.27
N TYR A 368 12.23 -10.31 -12.20
CA TYR A 368 12.00 -11.66 -11.72
C TYR A 368 11.51 -12.54 -12.86
N LYS A 369 11.87 -13.82 -12.84
CA LYS A 369 11.19 -14.84 -13.65
C LYS A 369 9.80 -15.13 -13.09
N LYS A 370 9.74 -15.25 -11.77
CA LYS A 370 8.51 -15.34 -10.99
C LYS A 370 8.82 -14.81 -9.60
N MET A 371 8.08 -13.81 -9.15
CA MET A 371 8.22 -13.27 -7.80
C MET A 371 7.30 -14.00 -6.81
N GLY A 372 7.63 -13.91 -5.53
CA GLY A 372 6.87 -14.52 -4.46
C GLY A 372 7.14 -16.01 -4.26
N GLN A 373 6.44 -16.58 -3.29
CA GLN A 373 6.58 -17.96 -2.83
C GLN A 373 5.21 -18.55 -2.47
N GLU A 374 5.17 -19.86 -2.27
CA GLU A 374 4.03 -20.47 -1.56
C GLU A 374 4.10 -20.08 -0.09
N VAL A 375 3.04 -19.43 0.38
CA VAL A 375 2.92 -19.00 1.77
C VAL A 375 1.95 -19.94 2.47
N ASP A 376 2.38 -20.51 3.59
CA ASP A 376 1.52 -21.27 4.50
C ASP A 376 0.60 -20.29 5.25
N PHE A 377 -0.37 -19.76 4.52
CA PHE A 377 -1.36 -18.80 4.97
C PHE A 377 -2.68 -19.11 4.27
N THR A 378 -3.77 -19.10 5.03
CA THR A 378 -5.12 -19.33 4.51
C THR A 378 -5.98 -18.09 4.68
N LEU A 379 -6.56 -17.63 3.58
CA LEU A 379 -7.66 -16.67 3.58
C LEU A 379 -8.97 -17.45 3.73
N ASP A 380 -9.58 -17.36 4.91
CA ASP A 380 -10.78 -18.09 5.30
C ASP A 380 -11.95 -17.14 5.53
N SER A 381 -13.07 -17.37 4.83
CA SER A 381 -14.25 -16.48 4.92
C SER A 381 -14.91 -16.46 6.30
N ARG A 382 -14.62 -17.45 7.14
CA ARG A 382 -15.11 -17.55 8.51
C ARG A 382 -14.23 -16.77 9.49
N TYR A 383 -13.09 -16.27 9.02
CA TYR A 383 -12.05 -15.69 9.85
C TYR A 383 -11.54 -14.36 9.25
N ASN A 384 -10.50 -14.38 8.43
CA ASN A 384 -9.72 -13.22 7.98
C ASN A 384 -10.11 -12.69 6.58
N MET A 385 -11.16 -13.26 5.96
CA MET A 385 -11.69 -12.86 4.65
C MET A 385 -13.19 -12.52 4.76
N PRO A 386 -13.58 -11.35 5.27
CA PRO A 386 -15.00 -10.97 5.37
C PRO A 386 -15.74 -10.98 4.02
N GLY A 387 -15.03 -10.78 2.90
CA GLY A 387 -15.63 -10.71 1.57
C GLY A 387 -14.75 -11.32 0.49
N ILE A 388 -15.39 -12.00 -0.46
CA ILE A 388 -14.78 -12.50 -1.69
C ILE A 388 -15.71 -12.19 -2.87
N ASN A 389 -15.14 -11.70 -3.96
CA ASN A 389 -15.82 -11.45 -5.23
C ASN A 389 -15.10 -12.22 -6.33
N ILE A 390 -15.82 -13.11 -7.03
CA ILE A 390 -15.29 -13.91 -8.12
C ILE A 390 -16.00 -13.48 -9.40
N LYS A 391 -15.26 -12.82 -10.29
CA LYS A 391 -15.75 -12.38 -11.59
C LYS A 391 -15.18 -13.28 -12.67
N THR A 392 -16.04 -13.95 -13.42
CA THR A 392 -15.64 -14.74 -14.60
C THR A 392 -16.17 -14.08 -15.87
N ASN A 393 -15.31 -13.85 -16.84
CA ASN A 393 -15.65 -13.27 -18.14
C ASN A 393 -15.24 -14.20 -19.28
N SER A 394 -16.22 -14.61 -20.10
CA SER A 394 -16.00 -15.44 -21.29
C SER A 394 -16.22 -14.71 -22.62
N GLN A 395 -16.38 -13.39 -22.58
CA GLN A 395 -16.70 -12.58 -23.77
C GLN A 395 -15.58 -12.66 -24.80
N ASN A 396 -14.32 -12.62 -24.35
CA ASN A 396 -13.13 -12.58 -25.20
C ASN A 396 -12.51 -13.96 -25.46
N CYS A 397 -13.18 -15.04 -25.07
CA CYS A 397 -12.63 -16.38 -25.28
C CYS A 397 -12.71 -16.79 -26.75
N THR A 398 -11.58 -17.22 -27.30
CA THR A 398 -11.41 -17.55 -28.72
C THR A 398 -10.75 -18.91 -28.87
N THR A 399 -11.02 -19.61 -29.97
CA THR A 399 -10.49 -20.96 -30.24
C THR A 399 -9.59 -21.01 -31.46
N ARG A 400 -9.58 -19.95 -32.27
CA ARG A 400 -8.74 -19.85 -33.46
C ARG A 400 -8.59 -18.40 -33.90
N ALA A 401 -7.53 -18.12 -34.66
CA ALA A 401 -7.29 -16.83 -35.29
C ALA A 401 -6.44 -17.00 -36.55
N TRP A 402 -6.55 -16.03 -37.47
CA TRP A 402 -5.65 -15.89 -38.60
C TRP A 402 -4.48 -14.96 -38.26
N GLY A 403 -3.29 -15.29 -38.74
CA GLY A 403 -2.09 -14.45 -38.66
C GLY A 403 -1.59 -14.06 -40.03
N TYR A 404 -1.37 -12.78 -40.24
CA TYR A 404 -0.89 -12.17 -41.48
C TYR A 404 0.41 -11.42 -41.18
N GLY A 405 1.52 -11.88 -41.78
CA GLY A 405 2.83 -11.26 -41.60
C GLY A 405 3.12 -10.14 -42.61
N ALA A 406 4.40 -9.80 -42.72
CA ALA A 406 4.96 -8.87 -43.68
C ALA A 406 4.51 -9.16 -45.13
N MET A 407 4.31 -8.10 -45.92
CA MET A 407 4.06 -8.20 -47.36
C MET A 407 5.29 -7.76 -48.16
N THR A 408 5.58 -8.43 -49.27
CA THR A 408 6.59 -8.02 -50.25
C THR A 408 6.04 -6.92 -51.14
N LYS A 409 6.75 -5.79 -51.23
CA LYS A 409 6.54 -4.78 -52.28
C LYS A 409 7.33 -5.19 -53.51
N ASP A 410 6.71 -5.88 -54.45
CA ASP A 410 7.38 -6.25 -55.70
C ASP A 410 7.21 -5.12 -56.73
N SER A 411 8.23 -4.27 -56.86
CA SER A 411 8.24 -3.12 -57.78
C SER A 411 8.29 -3.53 -59.27
N ASN A 412 8.58 -4.80 -59.58
CA ASN A 412 8.82 -5.29 -60.95
C ASN A 412 7.85 -6.39 -61.41
N SER A 413 6.81 -6.72 -60.62
CA SER A 413 5.80 -7.71 -61.00
C SER A 413 4.68 -7.07 -61.85
N THR A 414 4.34 -7.70 -62.97
CA THR A 414 3.16 -7.37 -63.80
C THR A 414 1.83 -7.64 -63.09
N ASP A 415 1.86 -8.38 -61.98
CA ASP A 415 0.74 -8.65 -61.09
C ASP A 415 0.82 -7.70 -59.89
N LYS A 416 0.00 -6.62 -59.90
CA LYS A 416 0.03 -5.50 -58.93
C LYS A 416 -0.50 -5.84 -57.53
N LYS A 417 -0.59 -7.11 -57.14
CA LYS A 417 -1.13 -7.51 -55.84
C LYS A 417 0.01 -7.80 -54.85
N PRO A 418 0.05 -7.14 -53.68
CA PRO A 418 1.04 -7.43 -52.66
C PRO A 418 0.94 -8.90 -52.23
N LYS A 419 2.09 -9.59 -52.15
CA LYS A 419 2.20 -10.98 -51.68
C LYS A 419 2.74 -11.01 -50.27
N TYR A 420 2.32 -11.95 -49.44
CA TYR A 420 2.88 -12.13 -48.12
C TYR A 420 4.27 -12.78 -48.18
N VAL A 421 5.16 -12.42 -47.26
CA VAL A 421 6.48 -13.03 -47.08
C VAL A 421 6.36 -14.52 -46.71
N PHE A 422 5.30 -14.90 -46.00
CA PHE A 422 4.87 -16.27 -45.79
C PHE A 422 3.34 -16.38 -45.89
N GLU A 423 2.83 -17.56 -46.22
CA GLU A 423 1.38 -17.76 -46.31
C GLU A 423 0.68 -17.47 -44.97
N PRO A 424 -0.46 -16.74 -44.97
CA PRO A 424 -1.21 -16.50 -43.74
C PRO A 424 -1.49 -17.79 -42.96
N ILE A 425 -1.33 -17.73 -41.64
CA ILE A 425 -1.38 -18.91 -40.78
C ILE A 425 -2.73 -18.94 -40.06
N LEU A 426 -3.46 -20.04 -40.18
CA LEU A 426 -4.60 -20.33 -39.31
C LEU A 426 -4.12 -21.13 -38.11
N TYR A 427 -4.17 -20.51 -36.93
CA TYR A 427 -3.98 -21.25 -35.68
C TYR A 427 -5.32 -21.72 -35.13
N VAL A 428 -5.40 -23.00 -34.78
CA VAL A 428 -6.55 -23.61 -34.10
C VAL A 428 -6.07 -24.17 -32.77
N HIS A 429 -6.70 -23.75 -31.68
CA HIS A 429 -6.35 -24.23 -30.35
C HIS A 429 -6.56 -25.76 -30.27
N PRO A 430 -5.62 -26.54 -29.70
CA PRO A 430 -5.70 -28.00 -29.67
C PRO A 430 -6.99 -28.55 -29.06
N GLU A 431 -7.53 -27.84 -28.07
CA GLU A 431 -8.74 -28.21 -27.34
C GLU A 431 -10.03 -27.59 -27.88
N GLU A 432 -10.02 -26.92 -29.04
CA GLU A 432 -11.17 -26.18 -29.57
C GLU A 432 -12.51 -26.92 -29.48
N LYS A 433 -12.51 -28.24 -29.74
CA LYS A 433 -13.71 -29.08 -29.70
C LYS A 433 -14.45 -29.01 -28.35
N LYS A 434 -13.74 -28.77 -27.25
CA LYS A 434 -14.30 -28.60 -25.90
C LYS A 434 -15.03 -27.27 -25.70
N PHE A 435 -14.75 -26.29 -26.58
CA PHE A 435 -15.08 -24.88 -26.40
C PHE A 435 -16.00 -24.31 -27.49
N LEU A 436 -16.64 -25.19 -28.27
CA LEU A 436 -17.56 -24.79 -29.34
C LEU A 436 -18.84 -24.18 -28.75
N ARG A 437 -19.31 -23.08 -29.34
CA ARG A 437 -20.61 -22.48 -29.03
C ARG A 437 -21.60 -22.86 -30.12
N GLU A 438 -22.64 -23.60 -29.77
CA GLU A 438 -23.59 -24.19 -30.74
C GLU A 438 -22.89 -25.01 -31.83
N GLY A 439 -21.82 -25.73 -31.46
CA GLY A 439 -21.01 -26.52 -32.40
C GLY A 439 -20.09 -25.70 -33.31
N LYS A 440 -20.00 -24.37 -33.13
CA LYS A 440 -19.17 -23.46 -33.94
C LYS A 440 -17.92 -22.98 -33.17
N PRO A 441 -16.80 -22.75 -33.87
CA PRO A 441 -15.60 -22.17 -33.26
C PRO A 441 -15.80 -20.69 -32.91
N ARG A 442 -14.94 -20.18 -32.03
CA ARG A 442 -14.91 -18.77 -31.63
C ARG A 442 -13.67 -18.11 -32.25
N TRP A 443 -13.85 -17.04 -33.00
CA TRP A 443 -12.77 -16.38 -33.72
C TRP A 443 -12.20 -15.21 -32.91
N ALA A 444 -10.88 -15.17 -32.76
CA ALA A 444 -10.19 -13.95 -32.36
C ALA A 444 -10.03 -13.03 -33.58
N ASP A 445 -9.86 -11.75 -33.32
CA ASP A 445 -9.41 -10.82 -34.35
C ASP A 445 -8.09 -11.30 -34.94
N PRO A 446 -7.90 -11.18 -36.27
CA PRO A 446 -6.67 -11.64 -36.90
C PRO A 446 -5.48 -10.79 -36.44
N ILE A 447 -4.35 -11.43 -36.18
CA ILE A 447 -3.07 -10.72 -36.02
C ILE A 447 -2.62 -10.27 -37.40
N LYS A 448 -2.44 -8.97 -37.58
CA LYS A 448 -1.86 -8.39 -38.79
C LYS A 448 -0.64 -7.59 -38.38
N ASP A 449 0.53 -8.16 -38.64
CA ASP A 449 1.78 -7.57 -38.22
C ASP A 449 2.78 -7.59 -39.38
N GLU A 450 2.96 -6.42 -40.01
CA GLU A 450 3.90 -6.27 -41.12
C GLU A 450 5.36 -6.40 -40.66
N THR A 451 5.62 -6.42 -39.36
CA THR A 451 6.94 -6.63 -38.80
C THR A 451 7.34 -8.11 -38.80
N ILE A 452 6.36 -9.01 -38.68
CA ILE A 452 6.62 -10.44 -38.56
C ILE A 452 6.95 -11.02 -39.94
N LYS A 453 8.17 -11.52 -40.10
CA LYS A 453 8.68 -12.10 -41.36
C LYS A 453 8.83 -13.60 -41.30
N LYS A 454 8.82 -14.22 -40.11
CA LYS A 454 8.93 -15.67 -39.96
C LYS A 454 7.58 -16.32 -39.58
N PRO A 455 7.23 -17.46 -40.20
CA PRO A 455 6.08 -18.25 -39.80
C PRO A 455 6.07 -18.67 -38.32
N GLY A 456 7.24 -19.04 -37.78
CA GLY A 456 7.37 -19.51 -36.39
C GLY A 456 6.96 -18.45 -35.38
N SER A 457 7.42 -17.21 -35.58
CA SER A 457 7.10 -16.06 -34.73
C SER A 457 5.60 -15.74 -34.77
N MET A 458 4.97 -15.81 -35.95
CA MET A 458 3.51 -15.67 -36.09
C MET A 458 2.75 -16.78 -35.35
N VAL A 459 3.21 -18.03 -35.40
CA VAL A 459 2.59 -19.12 -34.63
C VAL A 459 2.68 -18.86 -33.13
N SER A 460 3.82 -18.37 -32.64
CA SER A 460 3.99 -18.00 -31.22
C SER A 460 3.04 -16.88 -30.81
N ALA A 461 2.93 -15.82 -31.61
CA ALA A 461 1.99 -14.73 -31.37
C ALA A 461 0.52 -15.22 -31.35
N LEU A 462 0.13 -16.05 -32.32
CA LEU A 462 -1.22 -16.64 -32.37
C LEU A 462 -1.54 -17.55 -31.17
N LYS A 463 -0.54 -18.28 -30.65
CA LYS A 463 -0.70 -19.11 -29.45
C LYS A 463 -0.97 -18.28 -28.19
N LYS A 464 -0.36 -17.09 -28.07
CA LYS A 464 -0.61 -16.16 -26.95
C LYS A 464 -1.98 -15.47 -27.10
N HIS A 465 -2.33 -15.08 -28.34
CA HIS A 465 -3.57 -14.35 -28.65
C HIS A 465 -4.85 -15.20 -28.56
N VAL A 466 -4.78 -16.48 -28.93
CA VAL A 466 -5.95 -17.37 -28.91
C VAL A 466 -6.09 -18.06 -27.55
N ASN A 467 -7.04 -17.59 -26.75
CA ASN A 467 -7.32 -18.10 -25.41
C ASN A 467 -8.78 -18.60 -25.28
N PRO A 468 -9.03 -19.91 -25.17
CA PRO A 468 -10.38 -20.44 -25.04
C PRO A 468 -10.94 -20.38 -23.61
N TYR A 469 -10.08 -20.10 -22.62
CA TYR A 469 -10.42 -20.16 -21.19
C TYR A 469 -10.96 -18.79 -20.71
N PRO A 470 -12.03 -18.76 -19.90
CA PRO A 470 -12.53 -17.54 -19.28
C PRO A 470 -11.50 -16.90 -18.37
N GLU A 471 -11.46 -15.58 -18.39
CA GLU A 471 -10.71 -14.81 -17.41
C GLU A 471 -11.48 -14.85 -16.09
N THR A 472 -10.83 -15.29 -15.03
CA THR A 472 -11.39 -15.28 -13.68
C THR A 472 -10.55 -14.38 -12.79
N THR A 473 -11.19 -13.36 -12.25
CA THR A 473 -10.62 -12.46 -11.26
C THR A 473 -11.24 -12.78 -9.91
N VAL A 474 -10.39 -13.05 -8.92
CA VAL A 474 -10.81 -13.20 -7.53
C VAL A 474 -10.33 -11.98 -6.77
N SER A 475 -11.25 -11.21 -6.20
CA SER A 475 -10.94 -10.09 -5.31
C SER A 475 -11.38 -10.44 -3.90
N VAL A 476 -10.51 -10.19 -2.93
CA VAL A 476 -10.74 -10.48 -1.51
C VAL A 476 -10.60 -9.21 -0.71
N ASP A 477 -11.57 -8.98 0.18
CA ASP A 477 -11.45 -8.02 1.26
C ASP A 477 -10.79 -8.76 2.42
N TYR A 478 -9.51 -8.48 2.66
CA TYR A 478 -8.77 -9.08 3.76
C TYR A 478 -9.00 -8.30 5.05
N GLN A 479 -8.92 -8.99 6.18
CA GLN A 479 -8.97 -8.37 7.50
C GLN A 479 -7.85 -8.95 8.37
N TYR A 480 -6.98 -8.06 8.88
CA TYR A 480 -5.99 -8.46 9.87
C TYR A 480 -6.68 -8.95 11.15
N ILE A 481 -6.30 -10.15 11.60
CA ILE A 481 -6.74 -10.67 12.89
C ILE A 481 -5.53 -10.80 13.81
N TYR A 482 -5.57 -10.03 14.89
CA TYR A 482 -4.50 -9.99 15.88
C TYR A 482 -4.76 -11.03 16.97
N GLU A 483 -4.41 -12.28 16.67
CA GLU A 483 -4.31 -13.36 17.66
C GLU A 483 -2.82 -13.63 17.94
N PRO A 484 -2.30 -13.37 19.15
CA PRO A 484 -0.88 -13.52 19.48
C PRO A 484 -0.27 -14.88 19.12
N LYS A 485 -1.06 -15.95 19.17
CA LYS A 485 -0.60 -17.29 18.76
C LYS A 485 -0.42 -17.42 17.25
N LEU A 486 -1.23 -16.71 16.46
CA LEU A 486 -1.16 -16.73 15.00
C LEU A 486 -0.05 -15.82 14.49
N LEU A 487 0.27 -14.72 15.18
CA LEU A 487 1.42 -13.86 14.84
C LEU A 487 2.77 -14.60 14.83
N SER A 488 2.88 -15.71 15.58
CA SER A 488 4.08 -16.55 15.61
C SER A 488 4.13 -17.65 14.54
N ILE A 489 3.07 -17.79 13.73
CA ILE A 489 2.90 -18.91 12.78
C ILE A 489 2.55 -18.39 11.37
N GLU A 490 1.69 -17.37 11.26
CA GLU A 490 1.30 -16.76 10.00
C GLU A 490 2.45 -15.95 9.40
N LYS A 491 2.92 -16.38 8.23
CA LYS A 491 3.94 -15.66 7.47
C LYS A 491 3.33 -14.43 6.79
N PRO A 492 4.04 -13.29 6.74
CA PRO A 492 3.61 -12.17 5.91
C PRO A 492 3.58 -12.61 4.44
N PHE A 493 2.61 -12.10 3.69
CA PHE A 493 2.50 -12.32 2.26
C PHE A 493 2.60 -10.99 1.52
N TRP A 494 2.99 -11.06 0.25
CA TRP A 494 3.14 -9.94 -0.66
C TRP A 494 2.62 -10.29 -2.05
N LYS A 495 2.53 -9.29 -2.94
CA LYS A 495 2.21 -9.54 -4.34
C LYS A 495 3.22 -10.56 -4.91
N GLY A 496 2.69 -11.49 -5.68
CA GLY A 496 3.39 -12.62 -6.26
C GLY A 496 3.31 -13.92 -5.45
N ASP A 497 2.96 -13.86 -4.18
CA ASP A 497 2.80 -15.05 -3.35
C ASP A 497 1.56 -15.86 -3.73
N THR A 498 1.65 -17.17 -3.55
CA THR A 498 0.52 -18.10 -3.67
C THR A 498 -0.04 -18.35 -2.27
N ILE A 499 -1.35 -18.17 -2.14
CA ILE A 499 -2.07 -18.22 -0.86
C ILE A 499 -3.29 -19.13 -1.03
N HIS A 500 -3.56 -19.95 -0.02
CA HIS A 500 -4.77 -20.76 0.01
C HIS A 500 -6.00 -19.91 0.31
N VAL A 501 -7.06 -20.01 -0.48
CA VAL A 501 -8.33 -19.30 -0.25
C VAL A 501 -9.45 -20.30 -0.03
N LEU A 502 -10.11 -20.22 1.11
CA LEU A 502 -11.28 -20.99 1.51
C LEU A 502 -12.47 -20.07 1.78
N ALA A 503 -13.44 -20.07 0.86
CA ALA A 503 -14.71 -19.39 1.03
C ALA A 503 -15.81 -20.39 1.35
N ASP A 504 -16.20 -20.44 2.62
CA ASP A 504 -17.23 -21.30 3.19
C ASP A 504 -18.44 -20.48 3.68
N THR A 505 -19.63 -21.07 3.55
CA THR A 505 -20.90 -20.51 4.06
C THR A 505 -21.69 -21.59 4.79
N ALA A 506 -22.81 -21.22 5.43
CA ALA A 506 -23.70 -22.20 6.05
C ALA A 506 -24.25 -23.25 5.05
N ASP A 507 -24.25 -22.94 3.76
CA ASP A 507 -24.69 -23.81 2.67
C ASP A 507 -23.52 -24.61 2.04
N GLY A 508 -22.31 -24.48 2.60
CA GLY A 508 -21.09 -25.20 2.21
C GLY A 508 -20.06 -24.37 1.44
N ILE A 509 -18.98 -25.04 1.02
CA ILE A 509 -17.83 -24.42 0.37
C ILE A 509 -18.23 -23.83 -0.99
N THR A 510 -18.06 -22.52 -1.11
CA THR A 510 -18.36 -21.76 -2.33
C THR A 510 -17.16 -21.67 -3.26
N PHE A 511 -15.94 -21.56 -2.71
CA PHE A 511 -14.67 -21.53 -3.41
C PHE A 511 -13.57 -22.09 -2.51
N GLU A 512 -12.70 -22.91 -3.06
CA GLU A 512 -11.50 -23.42 -2.40
C GLU A 512 -10.45 -23.62 -3.48
N ASP A 513 -9.32 -22.92 -3.37
CA ASP A 513 -8.23 -23.01 -4.33
C ASP A 513 -6.95 -22.33 -3.81
N ASP A 514 -5.81 -22.72 -4.36
CA ASP A 514 -4.57 -21.98 -4.19
C ASP A 514 -4.47 -20.94 -5.29
N VAL A 515 -4.42 -19.67 -4.89
CA VAL A 515 -4.45 -18.56 -5.84
C VAL A 515 -3.26 -17.65 -5.65
N ARG A 516 -2.77 -17.11 -6.77
CA ARG A 516 -1.61 -16.24 -6.77
C ARG A 516 -2.01 -14.77 -6.72
N LEU A 517 -1.49 -14.05 -5.74
CA LEU A 517 -1.74 -12.63 -5.55
C LEU A 517 -1.03 -11.85 -6.66
N VAL A 518 -1.75 -11.13 -7.51
CA VAL A 518 -1.15 -10.36 -8.62
C VAL A 518 -1.22 -8.87 -8.40
N THR A 519 -2.18 -8.40 -7.62
CA THR A 519 -2.33 -6.99 -7.31
C THR A 519 -2.72 -6.82 -5.85
N ILE A 520 -2.04 -5.89 -5.19
CA ILE A 520 -2.37 -5.43 -3.85
C ILE A 520 -2.78 -3.96 -3.91
N GLN A 521 -3.89 -3.64 -3.25
CA GLN A 521 -4.40 -2.28 -3.13
C GLN A 521 -4.47 -1.91 -1.64
N TYR A 522 -3.76 -0.88 -1.20
CA TYR A 522 -3.61 -0.58 0.23
C TYR A 522 -3.35 0.89 0.52
N ASN A 523 -3.52 1.31 1.79
CA ASN A 523 -3.12 2.65 2.23
C ASN A 523 -1.71 2.62 2.83
N PRO A 524 -0.68 3.13 2.13
CA PRO A 524 0.69 3.17 2.65
C PRO A 524 0.83 4.05 3.90
N LEU A 525 0.02 5.10 4.02
CA LEU A 525 0.02 6.01 5.18
C LEU A 525 -0.61 5.40 6.43
N ASN A 526 -1.22 4.21 6.32
CA ASN A 526 -1.77 3.47 7.44
C ASN A 526 -1.37 2.00 7.35
N PRO A 527 -0.28 1.56 8.00
CA PRO A 527 0.18 0.17 7.91
C PRO A 527 -0.83 -0.84 8.47
N TYR A 528 -1.81 -0.40 9.26
CA TYR A 528 -2.87 -1.24 9.82
C TYR A 528 -4.11 -1.32 8.93
N SER A 529 -4.15 -0.54 7.84
CA SER A 529 -5.24 -0.65 6.87
C SER A 529 -5.16 -2.01 6.17
N SER A 530 -6.28 -2.72 6.17
CA SER A 530 -6.34 -3.97 5.44
C SER A 530 -6.23 -3.70 3.94
N PRO A 531 -5.33 -4.39 3.24
CA PRO A 531 -5.30 -4.34 1.78
C PRO A 531 -6.53 -5.01 1.18
N LYS A 532 -6.89 -4.57 -0.03
CA LYS A 532 -7.70 -5.34 -0.96
C LYS A 532 -6.78 -6.15 -1.86
N LEU A 533 -7.09 -7.42 -2.00
CA LEU A 533 -6.24 -8.38 -2.69
C LEU A 533 -6.92 -8.80 -3.99
N THR A 534 -6.20 -8.80 -5.10
CA THR A 534 -6.69 -9.35 -6.36
C THR A 534 -5.76 -10.45 -6.84
N PHE A 535 -6.35 -11.62 -7.04
CA PHE A 535 -5.67 -12.82 -7.48
C PHE A 535 -6.01 -13.09 -8.94
N ALA A 536 -5.01 -13.52 -9.68
CA ALA A 536 -5.22 -14.14 -10.97
C ALA A 536 -5.35 -15.64 -10.73
N ASN A 537 -6.50 -16.21 -11.07
CA ASN A 537 -6.60 -17.65 -11.23
C ASN A 537 -6.57 -17.97 -12.72
N PHE A 538 -5.42 -18.45 -13.17
CA PHE A 538 -5.21 -18.84 -14.54
C PHE A 538 -5.87 -20.20 -14.77
N ARG A 539 -6.95 -20.17 -15.57
CA ARG A 539 -7.50 -21.30 -16.33
C ARG A 539 -8.25 -22.36 -15.49
N LYS A 540 -9.46 -22.03 -15.02
CA LYS A 540 -10.50 -23.06 -14.84
C LYS A 540 -11.18 -23.33 -16.17
N ASP A 541 -11.27 -24.61 -16.56
CA ASP A 541 -12.02 -25.03 -17.74
C ASP A 541 -13.50 -24.61 -17.58
N ILE A 542 -14.12 -24.11 -18.66
CA ILE A 542 -15.56 -23.84 -18.69
C ILE A 542 -16.35 -25.10 -18.29
N GLN A 543 -15.86 -26.27 -18.68
CA GLN A 543 -16.47 -27.54 -18.32
C GLN A 543 -16.41 -27.79 -16.82
N ASP A 544 -15.29 -27.50 -16.16
CA ASP A 544 -15.16 -27.64 -14.70
C ASP A 544 -16.08 -26.67 -13.95
N ILE A 545 -16.20 -25.43 -14.46
CA ILE A 545 -17.12 -24.44 -13.90
C ILE A 545 -18.57 -24.93 -14.04
N ALA A 546 -18.97 -25.44 -15.22
CA ALA A 546 -20.31 -25.95 -15.46
C ALA A 546 -20.63 -27.21 -14.63
N VAL A 547 -19.67 -28.12 -14.48
CA VAL A 547 -19.80 -29.33 -13.66
C VAL A 547 -19.98 -28.95 -12.18
N ASN A 548 -19.19 -28.01 -11.67
CA ASN A 548 -19.30 -27.53 -10.29
C ASN A 548 -20.64 -26.84 -10.04
N GLN A 549 -21.14 -26.02 -10.98
CA GLN A 549 -22.48 -25.43 -10.89
C GLN A 549 -23.59 -26.50 -10.91
N ALA A 550 -23.51 -27.47 -11.81
CA ALA A 550 -24.48 -28.57 -11.89
C ALA A 550 -24.48 -29.45 -10.63
N LYS A 551 -23.32 -29.63 -9.98
CA LYS A 551 -23.22 -30.28 -8.68
C LYS A 551 -23.94 -29.46 -7.59
N LYS A 552 -23.66 -28.15 -7.48
CA LYS A 552 -24.32 -27.25 -6.52
C LYS A 552 -25.86 -27.25 -6.68
N ILE A 553 -26.37 -27.17 -7.91
CA ILE A 553 -27.82 -27.23 -8.18
C ILE A 553 -28.42 -28.56 -7.72
N ARG A 554 -27.73 -29.68 -7.94
CA ARG A 554 -28.21 -31.00 -7.49
C ARG A 554 -28.25 -31.10 -5.97
N ASP A 555 -27.22 -30.60 -5.29
CA ASP A 555 -27.17 -30.61 -3.82
C ASP A 555 -28.26 -29.71 -3.21
N GLN A 556 -28.50 -28.53 -3.79
CA GLN A 556 -29.60 -27.65 -3.38
C GLN A 556 -30.97 -28.28 -3.57
N LYS A 557 -31.22 -28.93 -4.71
CA LYS A 557 -32.48 -29.66 -4.95
C LYS A 557 -32.67 -30.76 -3.91
N ARG A 558 -31.62 -31.54 -3.62
CA ARG A 558 -31.67 -32.60 -2.59
C ARG A 558 -32.00 -32.04 -1.21
N TYR A 559 -31.42 -30.91 -0.83
CA TYR A 559 -31.69 -30.25 0.45
C TYR A 559 -33.13 -29.74 0.55
N ILE A 560 -33.65 -29.09 -0.51
CA ILE A 560 -35.04 -28.63 -0.58
C ILE A 560 -36.01 -29.81 -0.50
N ASP A 561 -35.73 -30.91 -1.22
CA ASP A 561 -36.56 -32.11 -1.20
C ASP A 561 -36.58 -32.77 0.20
N GLN A 562 -35.47 -32.76 0.92
CA GLN A 562 -35.39 -33.23 2.32
C GLN A 562 -36.20 -32.34 3.27
N LEU A 563 -36.10 -31.01 3.14
CA LEU A 563 -36.89 -30.05 3.91
C LEU A 563 -38.40 -30.24 3.69
N LEU A 564 -38.81 -30.43 2.42
CA LEU A 564 -40.21 -30.67 2.06
C LEU A 564 -40.72 -32.02 2.56
N GLN A 565 -39.85 -33.03 2.71
CA GLN A 565 -40.20 -34.30 3.34
C GLN A 565 -40.37 -34.19 4.86
N THR A 566 -39.63 -33.31 5.53
CA THR A 566 -39.79 -33.07 6.98
C THR A 566 -40.99 -32.18 7.35
N LEU A 567 -41.58 -31.49 6.37
CA LEU A 567 -42.74 -30.61 6.54
C LEU A 567 -44.08 -31.27 6.15
N ARG A 568 -44.04 -32.53 5.68
CA ARG A 568 -45.21 -33.41 5.48
C ARG A 568 -45.24 -34.44 6.60
#